data_AF-A0A430KS62-F1
#
_entry.id   AF-A0A430KS62-F1
#
_cell.length_a   1.000
_cell.length_b   1.000
_cell.length_c   1.000
_cell.angle_alpha   90.00
_cell.angle_beta   90.00
_cell.angle_gamma   90.00
#
_symmetry.space_group_name_H-M   'P 1'
#
loop_
_entity.id
_entity.type
_entity.pdbx_description
1 polymer ?
#
loop_
_entity_poly.entity_id
_entity_poly.type
_entity_poly.pdbx_seq_one_letter_code
_entity_poly.pdbx_strand_id
1 'polypeptide(L)'
;MKSTLFIPLIVATVVSTHAFALDAKFADTAWDGNQVPTGQQCQKFGGHNPATPALIVSDLPSGTHAIVLEYSDRDSKKMDNGGHGRMQFMFNGSEREVTIPSVAGHSFDLPEGFKSIEAHRSPGWDKAGAYMPPCSGGKGHAYYVTVKAMQDDKVTATTVLEMGKY
;
A
#
# COMPACT_ATOMS: atom_id res chain seq x y z
N MET A 1 -36.51 -58.92 -4.96
CA MET A 1 -35.85 -57.89 -4.13
C MET A 1 -35.23 -56.86 -5.06
N LYS A 2 -35.81 -55.64 -5.16
CA LYS A 2 -35.25 -54.55 -5.96
C LYS A 2 -34.64 -53.54 -4.99
N SER A 3 -33.31 -53.43 -4.98
CA SER A 3 -32.58 -52.49 -4.15
C SER A 3 -32.47 -51.16 -4.90
N THR A 4 -33.14 -50.14 -4.40
CA THR A 4 -33.08 -48.78 -4.96
C THR A 4 -31.87 -48.07 -4.37
N LEU A 5 -30.87 -47.79 -5.20
CA LEU A 5 -29.67 -47.05 -4.81
C LEU A 5 -30.00 -45.55 -4.74
N PHE A 6 -29.93 -44.95 -3.55
CA PHE A 6 -30.01 -43.50 -3.37
C PHE A 6 -28.59 -42.90 -3.46
N ILE A 7 -28.37 -42.03 -4.44
CA ILE A 7 -27.14 -41.25 -4.58
C ILE A 7 -27.38 -39.89 -3.93
N PRO A 8 -26.66 -39.50 -2.86
CA PRO A 8 -26.79 -38.17 -2.28
C PRO A 8 -26.06 -37.15 -3.16
N LEU A 9 -26.80 -36.11 -3.58
CA LEU A 9 -26.27 -34.95 -4.29
C LEU A 9 -25.58 -34.03 -3.28
N ILE A 10 -24.25 -34.04 -3.24
CA ILE A 10 -23.45 -33.12 -2.44
C ILE A 10 -23.45 -31.76 -3.15
N VAL A 11 -24.15 -30.79 -2.59
CA VAL A 11 -24.12 -29.39 -3.03
C VAL A 11 -22.90 -28.72 -2.39
N ALA A 12 -21.85 -28.49 -3.16
CA ALA A 12 -20.69 -27.72 -2.72
C ALA A 12 -21.04 -26.22 -2.74
N THR A 13 -21.20 -25.60 -1.57
CA THR A 13 -21.31 -24.15 -1.43
C THR A 13 -19.95 -23.50 -1.61
N VAL A 14 -19.77 -22.80 -2.73
CA VAL A 14 -18.58 -21.98 -2.98
C VAL A 14 -18.72 -20.70 -2.15
N VAL A 15 -18.03 -20.61 -1.02
CA VAL A 15 -17.93 -19.36 -0.24
C VAL A 15 -16.97 -18.44 -0.98
N SER A 16 -17.51 -17.46 -1.70
CA SER A 16 -16.72 -16.46 -2.39
C SER A 16 -16.17 -15.46 -1.37
N THR A 17 -14.88 -15.56 -1.04
CA THR A 17 -14.18 -14.64 -0.14
C THR A 17 -14.02 -13.29 -0.85
N HIS A 18 -15.03 -12.43 -0.77
CA HIS A 18 -14.89 -11.04 -1.17
C HIS A 18 -14.02 -10.38 -0.10
N ALA A 19 -12.81 -9.94 -0.46
CA ALA A 19 -12.06 -9.03 0.40
C ALA A 19 -12.96 -7.81 0.62
N PHE A 20 -13.20 -7.45 1.88
CA PHE A 20 -13.95 -6.23 2.17
C PHE A 20 -13.20 -5.04 1.58
N ALA A 21 -13.91 -4.00 1.12
CA ALA A 21 -13.24 -2.76 0.77
C ALA A 21 -12.99 -1.98 2.07
N LEU A 22 -11.76 -1.53 2.27
CA LEU A 22 -11.41 -0.51 3.26
C LEU A 22 -11.34 0.84 2.55
N ASP A 23 -11.46 1.94 3.29
CA ASP A 23 -11.25 3.27 2.73
C ASP A 23 -9.90 3.84 3.13
N ALA A 24 -9.32 4.67 2.28
CA ALA A 24 -8.07 5.36 2.55
C ALA A 24 -8.12 6.77 1.96
N LYS A 25 -7.54 7.73 2.67
CA LYS A 25 -7.41 9.11 2.19
C LYS A 25 -6.10 9.72 2.67
N PHE A 26 -5.66 10.77 1.98
CA PHE A 26 -4.53 11.57 2.44
C PHE A 26 -4.91 12.32 3.73
N ALA A 27 -4.01 12.30 4.71
CA ALA A 27 -4.18 13.03 5.96
C ALA A 27 -3.84 14.52 5.82
N ASP A 28 -3.17 14.89 4.73
CA ASP A 28 -2.76 16.27 4.40
C ASP A 28 -3.23 16.62 2.99
N THR A 29 -3.66 17.87 2.79
CA THR A 29 -4.28 18.35 1.55
C THR A 29 -3.30 18.66 0.44
N ALA A 30 -1.98 18.67 0.69
CA ALA A 30 -0.99 18.83 -0.37
C ALA A 30 -1.04 17.64 -1.33
N TRP A 31 -1.33 16.44 -0.81
CA TRP A 31 -1.60 15.26 -1.62
C TRP A 31 -3.09 15.23 -1.97
N ASP A 32 -3.40 15.32 -3.26
CA ASP A 32 -4.77 15.37 -3.77
C ASP A 32 -5.06 14.27 -4.82
N GLY A 33 -4.06 13.45 -5.14
CA GLY A 33 -4.15 12.40 -6.15
C GLY A 33 -4.03 12.89 -7.59
N ASN A 34 -3.81 14.19 -7.83
CA ASN A 34 -3.63 14.75 -9.17
C ASN A 34 -2.15 14.92 -9.50
N GLN A 35 -1.40 15.61 -8.65
CA GLN A 35 0.00 15.96 -8.87
C GLN A 35 0.82 15.66 -7.62
N VAL A 36 2.02 15.08 -7.80
CA VAL A 36 2.96 14.91 -6.68
C VAL A 36 3.33 16.31 -6.14
N PRO A 37 3.21 16.55 -4.82
CA PRO A 37 3.49 17.86 -4.26
C PRO A 37 4.93 18.31 -4.54
N THR A 38 5.12 19.60 -4.74
CA THR A 38 6.46 20.16 -4.99
C THR A 38 7.40 19.81 -3.84
N GLY A 39 8.55 19.23 -4.16
CA GLY A 39 9.56 18.79 -3.19
C GLY A 39 9.38 17.34 -2.73
N GLN A 40 8.25 16.70 -3.03
CA GLN A 40 7.99 15.30 -2.70
C GLN A 40 8.47 14.31 -3.78
N GLN A 41 8.97 14.79 -4.91
CA GLN A 41 9.77 13.97 -5.83
C GLN A 41 11.12 13.55 -5.22
N CYS A 42 11.86 12.68 -5.88
CA CYS A 42 13.15 12.20 -5.40
C CYS A 42 14.24 13.29 -5.44
N GLN A 43 15.27 13.13 -4.61
CA GLN A 43 16.34 14.12 -4.44
C GLN A 43 17.13 14.36 -5.75
N LYS A 44 17.30 13.33 -6.59
CA LYS A 44 17.91 13.46 -7.92
C LYS A 44 17.25 14.54 -8.78
N PHE A 45 15.94 14.76 -8.62
CA PHE A 45 15.16 15.73 -9.39
C PHE A 45 14.63 16.88 -8.52
N GLY A 46 15.41 17.28 -7.51
CA GLY A 46 15.14 18.48 -6.71
C GLY A 46 14.15 18.29 -5.57
N GLY A 47 13.87 17.05 -5.18
CA GLY A 47 13.12 16.74 -3.96
C GLY A 47 13.78 17.29 -2.71
N HIS A 48 12.99 17.78 -1.76
CA HIS A 48 13.47 18.34 -0.50
C HIS A 48 12.76 17.68 0.67
N ASN A 49 13.46 16.80 1.37
CA ASN A 49 12.93 15.92 2.42
C ASN A 49 11.65 15.18 2.00
N PRO A 50 11.67 14.48 0.85
CA PRO A 50 10.50 13.77 0.36
C PRO A 50 10.13 12.62 1.29
N ALA A 51 8.83 12.35 1.42
CA ALA A 51 8.28 11.32 2.27
C ALA A 51 7.07 10.65 1.61
N THR A 52 6.61 9.54 2.16
CA THR A 52 5.29 9.02 1.81
C THR A 52 4.21 10.01 2.30
N PRO A 53 3.04 10.09 1.65
CA PRO A 53 1.90 10.76 2.25
C PRO A 53 1.53 10.08 3.57
N ALA A 54 1.14 10.88 4.56
CA ALA A 54 0.41 10.35 5.71
C ALA A 54 -1.02 9.99 5.27
N LEU A 55 -1.54 8.88 5.78
CA LEU A 55 -2.85 8.34 5.37
C LEU A 55 -3.76 8.19 6.58
N ILE A 56 -5.06 8.38 6.35
CA ILE A 56 -6.11 7.93 7.24
C ILE A 56 -6.75 6.73 6.57
N VAL A 57 -6.77 5.60 7.25
CA VAL A 57 -7.31 4.33 6.76
C VAL A 57 -8.47 3.93 7.65
N SER A 58 -9.67 3.83 7.08
CA SER A 58 -10.92 3.57 7.80
C SER A 58 -11.64 2.32 7.28
N ASP A 59 -12.72 1.95 7.96
CA ASP A 59 -13.49 0.74 7.69
C ASP A 59 -12.66 -0.55 7.77
N LEU A 60 -11.72 -0.57 8.72
CA LEU A 60 -10.86 -1.72 8.94
C LEU A 60 -11.70 -2.96 9.35
N PRO A 61 -11.49 -4.11 8.67
CA PRO A 61 -12.05 -5.37 9.12
C PRO A 61 -11.65 -5.67 10.57
N SER A 62 -12.57 -6.26 11.33
CA SER A 62 -12.29 -6.67 12.72
C SER A 62 -11.10 -7.63 12.77
N GLY A 63 -10.19 -7.42 13.73
CA GLY A 63 -8.97 -8.22 13.87
C GLY A 63 -7.84 -7.82 12.92
N THR A 64 -7.96 -6.70 12.20
CA THR A 64 -6.82 -6.11 11.48
C THR A 64 -5.77 -5.68 12.49
N HIS A 65 -4.54 -6.15 12.37
CA HIS A 65 -3.42 -5.81 13.28
C HIS A 65 -2.27 -5.10 12.54
N ALA A 66 -2.34 -5.04 11.22
CA ALA A 66 -1.37 -4.32 10.42
C ALA A 66 -1.93 -3.88 9.07
N ILE A 67 -1.33 -2.83 8.51
CA ILE A 67 -1.54 -2.38 7.13
C ILE A 67 -0.26 -2.58 6.33
N VAL A 68 -0.37 -3.21 5.15
CA VAL A 68 0.72 -3.24 4.17
C VAL A 68 0.50 -2.14 3.13
N LEU A 69 1.57 -1.40 2.85
CA LEU A 69 1.63 -0.30 1.90
C LEU A 69 2.61 -0.66 0.79
N GLU A 70 2.14 -0.66 -0.45
CA GLU A 70 2.97 -0.95 -1.63
C GLU A 70 2.98 0.25 -2.56
N TYR A 71 4.11 0.96 -2.59
CA TYR A 71 4.27 2.16 -3.40
C TYR A 71 4.73 1.80 -4.81
N SER A 72 4.08 2.37 -5.81
CA SER A 72 4.24 1.97 -7.20
C SER A 72 4.31 3.17 -8.14
N ASP A 73 5.09 3.03 -9.20
CA ASP A 73 5.00 3.82 -10.43
C ASP A 73 4.46 2.90 -11.51
N ARG A 74 3.22 3.11 -11.95
CA ARG A 74 2.52 2.20 -12.87
C ARG A 74 2.97 2.34 -14.32
N ASP A 75 3.69 3.40 -14.64
CA ASP A 75 4.26 3.62 -15.97
C ASP A 75 5.66 2.97 -16.10
N SER A 76 6.16 2.36 -15.03
CA SER A 76 7.45 1.69 -14.99
C SER A 76 7.32 0.24 -14.54
N LYS A 77 7.51 -0.70 -15.46
CA LYS A 77 7.43 -2.15 -15.17
C LYS A 77 8.26 -2.59 -13.95
N LYS A 78 9.43 -1.98 -13.75
CA LYS A 78 10.32 -2.29 -12.62
C LYS A 78 9.75 -1.74 -11.30
N MET A 79 9.14 -0.57 -11.36
CA MET A 79 8.75 0.22 -10.20
C MET A 79 7.28 0.05 -9.83
N ASP A 80 6.49 -0.61 -10.67
CA ASP A 80 5.12 -1.03 -10.39
C ASP A 80 5.07 -2.17 -9.33
N ASN A 81 3.89 -2.45 -8.79
CA ASN A 81 3.62 -3.52 -7.81
C ASN A 81 4.57 -3.45 -6.59
N GLY A 82 4.64 -2.27 -5.97
CA GLY A 82 5.45 -2.03 -4.78
C GLY A 82 6.92 -1.73 -5.06
N GLY A 83 7.31 -1.48 -6.31
CA GLY A 83 8.72 -1.29 -6.65
C GLY A 83 9.36 -0.04 -6.03
N HIS A 84 8.56 0.95 -5.62
CA HIS A 84 9.03 2.11 -4.85
C HIS A 84 9.24 1.80 -3.36
N GLY A 85 8.91 0.60 -2.90
CA GLY A 85 9.05 0.18 -1.52
C GLY A 85 7.78 -0.45 -0.99
N ARG A 86 7.94 -1.44 -0.11
CA ARG A 86 6.85 -2.14 0.56
C ARG A 86 7.10 -2.14 2.05
N MET A 87 6.12 -1.68 2.81
CA MET A 87 6.23 -1.51 4.25
C MET A 87 4.98 -2.01 4.94
N GLN A 88 5.13 -2.45 6.18
CA GLN A 88 4.04 -2.81 7.08
C GLN A 88 3.98 -1.79 8.20
N PHE A 89 2.79 -1.31 8.55
CA PHE A 89 2.51 -0.53 9.73
C PHE A 89 1.68 -1.36 10.71
N MET A 90 2.22 -1.61 11.90
CA MET A 90 1.55 -2.34 12.99
C MET A 90 0.92 -1.37 13.97
N PHE A 91 -0.29 -1.70 14.44
CA PHE A 91 -1.05 -0.94 15.43
C PHE A 91 -1.82 -1.93 16.32
N ASN A 92 -2.53 -1.45 17.33
CA ASN A 92 -3.29 -2.36 18.19
C ASN A 92 -4.52 -2.87 17.40
N GLY A 93 -4.89 -4.13 17.57
CA GLY A 93 -5.84 -4.79 16.65
C GLY A 93 -7.33 -4.45 16.84
N SER A 94 -7.65 -3.40 17.59
CA SER A 94 -9.02 -3.05 17.99
C SER A 94 -9.62 -1.88 17.21
N GLU A 95 -8.79 -1.18 16.46
CA GLU A 95 -9.11 0.07 15.80
C GLU A 95 -9.90 -0.18 14.51
N ARG A 96 -10.91 0.66 14.26
CA ARG A 96 -11.68 0.69 13.00
C ARG A 96 -11.14 1.70 12.00
N GLU A 97 -10.30 2.60 12.49
CA GLU A 97 -9.60 3.63 11.74
C GLU A 97 -8.21 3.81 12.33
N VAL A 98 -7.21 4.02 11.48
CA VAL A 98 -5.84 4.30 11.89
C VAL A 98 -5.22 5.41 11.04
N THR A 99 -4.47 6.29 11.68
CA THR A 99 -3.61 7.26 10.99
C THR A 99 -2.23 6.66 10.83
N ILE A 100 -1.79 6.52 9.58
CA ILE A 100 -0.47 6.04 9.20
C ILE A 100 0.43 7.26 8.99
N PRO A 101 1.49 7.43 9.79
CA PRO A 101 2.37 8.58 9.62
C PRO A 101 3.25 8.46 8.37
N SER A 102 3.75 9.60 7.90
CA SER A 102 4.70 9.66 6.79
C SER A 102 6.02 8.95 7.12
N VAL A 103 6.58 8.25 6.13
CA VAL A 103 7.92 7.66 6.19
C VAL A 103 8.85 8.45 5.28
N ALA A 104 10.00 8.87 5.81
CA ALA A 104 11.01 9.57 5.02
C ALA A 104 11.49 8.71 3.84
N GLY A 105 11.51 9.30 2.65
CA GLY A 105 12.15 8.69 1.49
C GLY A 105 13.66 8.69 1.62
N HIS A 106 14.33 7.82 0.86
CA HIS A 106 15.79 7.76 0.83
C HIS A 106 16.44 7.55 2.21
N SER A 107 15.75 6.82 3.08
CA SER A 107 16.21 6.40 4.40
C SER A 107 15.75 4.98 4.70
N PHE A 108 16.48 4.30 5.57
CA PHE A 108 16.05 3.06 6.21
C PHE A 108 15.59 3.28 7.66
N ASP A 109 15.67 4.51 8.15
CA ASP A 109 15.15 4.90 9.46
C ASP A 109 13.63 4.99 9.37
N LEU A 110 12.96 4.01 9.94
CA LEU A 110 11.51 3.90 9.93
C LEU A 110 10.92 4.43 11.25
N PRO A 111 9.78 5.16 11.22
CA PRO A 111 9.05 5.51 12.42
C PRO A 111 8.60 4.27 13.20
N GLU A 112 8.25 4.46 14.47
CA GLU A 112 7.67 3.39 15.29
C GLU A 112 6.43 2.77 14.61
N GLY A 113 6.26 1.46 14.78
CA GLY A 113 5.19 0.69 14.16
C GLY A 113 5.51 0.24 12.73
N PHE A 114 6.51 0.82 12.06
CA PHE A 114 6.89 0.40 10.71
C PHE A 114 7.92 -0.71 10.66
N LYS A 115 7.76 -1.59 9.67
CA LYS A 115 8.78 -2.53 9.22
C LYS A 115 8.87 -2.50 7.69
N SER A 116 10.08 -2.51 7.15
CA SER A 116 10.28 -2.71 5.72
C SER A 116 10.05 -4.19 5.38
N ILE A 117 9.18 -4.44 4.41
CA ILE A 117 9.01 -5.76 3.78
C ILE A 117 10.02 -5.90 2.65
N GLU A 118 10.11 -4.86 1.81
CA GLU A 118 11.00 -4.82 0.65
C GLU A 118 11.43 -3.36 0.43
N ALA A 119 12.73 -3.14 0.28
CA ALA A 119 13.27 -1.84 -0.11
C ALA A 119 12.94 -1.52 -1.57
N HIS A 120 13.04 -0.26 -1.98
CA HIS A 120 12.79 0.10 -3.38
C HIS A 120 13.79 -0.56 -4.34
N ARG A 121 13.35 -0.87 -5.55
CA ARG A 121 14.10 -1.72 -6.50
C ARG A 121 15.20 -1.00 -7.27
N SER A 122 15.39 0.30 -7.06
CA SER A 122 16.32 1.15 -7.83
C SER A 122 17.32 1.93 -6.95
N PRO A 123 18.10 1.28 -6.08
CA PRO A 123 19.02 1.95 -5.14
C PRO A 123 20.21 2.66 -5.80
N GLY A 124 20.44 2.44 -7.10
CA GLY A 124 21.46 3.14 -7.88
C GLY A 124 20.92 4.24 -8.80
N TRP A 125 19.60 4.40 -8.89
CA TRP A 125 19.00 5.48 -9.70
C TRP A 125 19.07 6.82 -8.96
N ASP A 126 18.76 6.77 -7.67
CA ASP A 126 18.91 7.84 -6.68
C ASP A 126 19.37 7.21 -5.34
N LYS A 127 19.25 7.92 -4.22
CA LYS A 127 19.61 7.41 -2.89
C LYS A 127 18.75 6.22 -2.44
N ALA A 128 19.40 5.20 -1.91
CA ALA A 128 18.77 3.99 -1.37
C ALA A 128 17.89 4.27 -0.14
N GLY A 129 16.88 3.43 0.09
CA GLY A 129 16.01 3.48 1.28
C GLY A 129 14.90 2.41 1.27
N ALA A 130 14.06 2.43 2.29
CA ALA A 130 12.84 1.61 2.31
C ALA A 130 11.81 2.10 1.28
N TYR A 131 11.74 3.42 1.06
CA TYR A 131 10.87 4.08 0.10
C TYR A 131 11.68 4.97 -0.85
N MET A 132 11.41 4.85 -2.15
CA MET A 132 11.85 5.81 -3.17
C MET A 132 10.69 6.76 -3.48
N PRO A 133 10.85 8.07 -3.32
CA PRO A 133 9.87 9.04 -3.79
C PRO A 133 9.68 9.01 -5.31
N PRO A 134 8.63 9.64 -5.86
CA PRO A 134 8.43 9.82 -7.29
C PRO A 134 9.70 10.28 -8.02
N CYS A 135 10.18 9.52 -9.01
CA CYS A 135 11.53 9.69 -9.56
C CYS A 135 11.63 9.45 -11.07
N SER A 136 10.55 9.74 -11.79
CA SER A 136 10.44 9.69 -13.26
C SER A 136 11.21 10.83 -13.96
N GLY A 137 11.50 11.92 -13.26
CA GLY A 137 12.18 13.11 -13.78
C GLY A 137 11.26 14.03 -14.58
N GLY A 138 10.01 14.21 -14.15
CA GLY A 138 9.07 15.12 -14.80
C GLY A 138 8.36 14.53 -16.03
N LYS A 139 8.29 13.20 -16.14
CA LYS A 139 7.74 12.51 -17.32
C LYS A 139 6.23 12.25 -17.23
N GLY A 140 5.57 12.70 -16.16
CA GLY A 140 4.13 12.53 -15.98
C GLY A 140 3.70 11.10 -15.64
N HIS A 141 4.57 10.32 -15.00
CA HIS A 141 4.25 8.98 -14.50
C HIS A 141 3.23 9.08 -13.36
N ALA A 142 2.34 8.10 -13.26
CA ALA A 142 1.31 8.00 -12.24
C ALA A 142 1.75 7.11 -11.08
N TYR A 143 1.72 7.68 -9.87
CA TYR A 143 2.18 7.04 -8.65
C TYR A 143 1.01 6.60 -7.80
N TYR A 144 1.13 5.43 -7.18
CA TYR A 144 0.06 4.81 -6.42
C TYR A 144 0.58 4.21 -5.11
N VAL A 145 -0.31 4.14 -4.13
CA VAL A 145 -0.14 3.27 -2.95
C VAL A 145 -1.27 2.27 -2.91
N THR A 146 -0.94 0.98 -2.90
CA THR A 146 -1.89 -0.09 -2.59
C THR A 146 -1.86 -0.32 -1.09
N VAL A 147 -3.04 -0.26 -0.46
CA VAL A 147 -3.23 -0.38 0.99
C VAL A 147 -3.96 -1.69 1.27
N LYS A 148 -3.36 -2.56 2.10
CA LYS A 148 -3.90 -3.89 2.41
C LYS A 148 -4.06 -4.06 3.92
N ALA A 149 -5.25 -4.39 4.38
CA ALA A 149 -5.48 -4.77 5.77
C ALA A 149 -5.08 -6.23 6.00
N MET A 150 -4.34 -6.48 7.07
CA MET A 150 -3.82 -7.79 7.44
C MET A 150 -4.48 -8.31 8.71
N GLN A 151 -4.99 -9.54 8.66
CA GLN A 151 -5.33 -10.36 9.81
C GLN A 151 -4.45 -11.60 9.77
N ASP A 152 -3.58 -11.75 10.76
CA ASP A 152 -2.42 -12.64 10.70
C ASP A 152 -1.68 -12.48 9.35
N ASP A 153 -1.36 -13.57 8.65
CA ASP A 153 -0.68 -13.53 7.36
C ASP A 153 -1.63 -13.32 6.15
N LYS A 154 -2.91 -13.00 6.39
CA LYS A 154 -3.94 -12.91 5.34
C LYS A 154 -4.33 -11.47 5.06
N VAL A 155 -4.42 -11.13 3.77
CA VAL A 155 -5.08 -9.90 3.31
C VAL A 155 -6.59 -10.08 3.42
N THR A 156 -7.24 -9.23 4.19
CA THR A 156 -8.70 -9.27 4.41
C THR A 156 -9.44 -8.17 3.66
N ALA A 157 -8.75 -7.07 3.37
CA ALA A 157 -9.28 -5.95 2.62
C ALA A 157 -8.17 -5.26 1.81
N THR A 158 -8.53 -4.62 0.70
CA THR A 158 -7.58 -3.85 -0.12
C THR A 158 -8.25 -2.60 -0.70
N THR A 159 -7.50 -1.52 -0.79
CA THR A 159 -7.83 -0.34 -1.59
C THR A 159 -6.58 0.24 -2.25
N VAL A 160 -6.76 1.19 -3.17
CA VAL A 160 -5.69 1.81 -3.94
C VAL A 160 -5.94 3.31 -3.97
N LEU A 161 -4.89 4.10 -3.68
CA LEU A 161 -4.89 5.53 -3.91
C LEU A 161 -3.91 5.91 -5.02
N GLU A 162 -4.37 6.73 -5.95
CA GLU A 162 -3.49 7.51 -6.81
C GLU A 162 -2.91 8.66 -5.99
N MET A 163 -1.59 8.75 -5.94
CA MET A 163 -0.86 9.81 -5.25
C MET A 163 -0.68 11.06 -6.12
N GLY A 164 -0.90 10.91 -7.43
CA GLY A 164 -0.72 11.95 -8.43
C GLY A 164 0.42 11.64 -9.38
N LYS A 165 0.64 12.58 -10.31
CA LYS A 165 1.63 12.45 -11.38
C LYS A 165 2.91 13.23 -11.12
N TYR A 166 4.03 12.72 -11.62
CA TYR A 166 5.33 13.40 -11.70
C TYR A 166 6.08 13.00 -12.96
#